data_AF-A0A0J6NRH4-F1
#
_entry.id   AF-A0A0J6NRH4-F1
#
_cell.length_a   1.000
_cell.length_b   1.000
_cell.length_c   1.000
_cell.angle_alpha   90.00
_cell.angle_beta   90.00
_cell.angle_gamma   90.00
#
_symmetry.space_group_name_H-M   'P 1'
#
loop_
_entity.id
_entity.type
_entity.pdbx_description
1 polymer ?
#
loop_
_entity_poly.entity_id
_entity_poly.type
_entity_poly.pdbx_seq_one_letter_code
_entity_poly.pdbx_strand_id
1 'polypeptide(L)'
;MKALTLALGFGLAMNAAFAGAAENLPQPARVWADRPAGSVAAVKLAALRYAAFWNSGDPRYAELALDPDFIDRTLPAGRQQGVAGPLQASRQFRAAVPDLKVDVTDMVLAGDRVALRLHFQGHFSGRFGDVQGQGQPVEFQAFDLYRVKNGRIAENWHLEDNLTLMQQLGVVKP
;
A
#
# COMPACT_ATOMS: atom_id res chain seq x y z
N MET A 1 31.53 -5.75 56.09
CA MET A 1 30.77 -6.84 55.44
C MET A 1 30.03 -6.27 54.25
N LYS A 2 30.06 -6.99 53.12
CA LYS A 2 29.88 -6.49 51.75
C LYS A 2 28.47 -5.96 51.45
N ALA A 3 28.38 -4.80 50.80
CA ALA A 3 27.18 -4.32 50.13
C ALA A 3 26.99 -5.10 48.82
N LEU A 4 25.80 -5.66 48.62
CA LEU A 4 25.45 -6.42 47.42
C LEU A 4 24.59 -5.54 46.50
N THR A 5 25.20 -5.08 45.42
CA THR A 5 24.54 -4.44 44.29
C THR A 5 23.72 -5.47 43.53
N LEU A 6 22.41 -5.29 43.41
CA LEU A 6 21.56 -6.08 42.52
C LEU A 6 21.06 -5.18 41.39
N ALA A 7 21.81 -5.17 40.29
CA ALA A 7 21.28 -4.75 39.00
C ALA A 7 20.41 -5.89 38.48
N LEU A 8 19.10 -5.66 38.35
CA LEU A 8 18.19 -6.58 37.67
C LEU A 8 17.69 -5.93 36.38
N GLY A 9 17.84 -6.69 35.29
CA GLY A 9 17.86 -6.24 33.91
C GLY A 9 16.59 -5.56 33.41
N PHE A 10 16.80 -4.50 32.66
CA PHE A 10 15.84 -3.95 31.69
C PHE A 10 16.03 -4.74 30.40
N GLY A 11 15.35 -5.88 30.27
CA GLY A 11 15.46 -6.73 29.10
C GLY A 11 14.25 -7.65 28.99
N LEU A 12 13.63 -7.62 27.80
CA LEU A 12 12.42 -8.34 27.37
C LEU A 12 11.10 -7.77 27.88
N ALA A 13 10.47 -6.95 27.04
CA ALA A 13 9.25 -7.34 26.30
C ALA A 13 8.55 -6.11 25.69
N MET A 14 9.09 -5.55 24.60
CA MET A 14 8.31 -4.73 23.67
C MET A 14 7.69 -5.56 22.54
N ASN A 15 7.35 -6.82 22.83
CA ASN A 15 6.80 -7.78 21.86
C ASN A 15 5.42 -8.24 22.32
N ALA A 16 4.41 -7.35 22.22
CA ALA A 16 2.99 -7.74 22.33
C ALA A 16 1.99 -6.66 21.88
N ALA A 17 2.42 -5.42 21.61
CA ALA A 17 1.49 -4.32 21.39
C ALA A 17 1.02 -4.15 19.93
N PHE A 18 0.78 -5.23 19.18
CA PHE A 18 0.02 -5.18 17.91
C PHE A 18 -0.69 -6.52 17.61
N ALA A 19 -1.03 -7.29 18.64
CA ALA A 19 -1.93 -8.43 18.49
C ALA A 19 -3.37 -7.96 18.72
N GLY A 20 -4.20 -7.98 17.67
CA GLY A 20 -5.61 -8.37 17.86
C GLY A 20 -6.72 -7.31 17.77
N ALA A 21 -6.55 -6.19 17.07
CA ALA A 21 -7.71 -5.56 16.44
C ALA A 21 -7.80 -6.11 15.01
N ALA A 22 -8.95 -6.63 14.60
CA ALA A 22 -9.15 -7.07 13.22
C ALA A 22 -8.96 -5.87 12.28
N GLU A 23 -7.77 -5.72 11.71
CA GLU A 23 -7.51 -4.73 10.67
C GLU A 23 -8.49 -5.02 9.52
N ASN A 24 -9.21 -3.99 9.05
CA ASN A 24 -10.11 -4.10 7.91
C ASN A 24 -9.28 -4.16 6.63
N LEU A 25 -8.70 -5.33 6.37
CA LEU A 25 -7.83 -5.59 5.22
C LEU A 25 -8.67 -6.10 4.04
N PRO A 26 -8.33 -5.69 2.80
CA PRO A 26 -8.97 -6.23 1.61
C PRO A 26 -8.72 -7.74 1.51
N GLN A 27 -9.68 -8.46 0.94
CA GLN A 27 -9.55 -9.88 0.64
C GLN A 27 -9.20 -10.02 -0.85
N PRO A 28 -8.02 -10.55 -1.21
CA PRO A 28 -7.70 -10.81 -2.61
C PRO A 28 -8.66 -11.82 -3.20
N ALA A 29 -9.14 -11.57 -4.42
CA ALA A 29 -10.02 -12.52 -5.11
C ALA A 29 -9.29 -13.83 -5.41
N ARG A 30 -7.99 -13.75 -5.75
CA ARG A 30 -7.14 -14.92 -6.01
C ARG A 30 -5.77 -14.76 -5.36
N VAL A 31 -5.26 -15.87 -4.80
CA VAL A 31 -3.96 -15.91 -4.12
C VAL A 31 -3.19 -17.16 -4.55
N TRP A 32 -1.93 -16.98 -4.92
CA TRP A 32 -0.97 -18.05 -5.18
C TRP A 32 0.29 -17.83 -4.34
N ALA A 33 0.94 -18.92 -3.93
CA ALA A 33 2.18 -18.85 -3.16
C ALA A 33 3.16 -19.97 -3.57
N ASP A 34 4.46 -19.65 -3.63
CA ASP A 34 5.55 -20.61 -3.86
C ASP A 34 5.84 -21.50 -2.63
N ARG A 35 5.32 -21.10 -1.47
CA ARG A 35 5.60 -21.68 -0.15
C ARG A 35 4.33 -21.79 0.69
N PRO A 36 4.35 -22.60 1.77
CA PRO A 36 3.24 -22.68 2.71
C PRO A 36 2.84 -21.29 3.27
N ALA A 37 1.54 -21.10 3.51
CA ALA A 37 0.97 -19.82 3.91
C ALA A 37 1.65 -19.17 5.13
N GLY A 38 2.08 -19.99 6.12
CA GLY A 38 2.78 -19.50 7.31
C GLY A 38 4.11 -18.83 6.98
N SER A 39 4.84 -19.32 5.99
CA SER A 39 6.17 -18.81 5.60
C SER A 39 6.11 -17.47 4.89
N VAL A 40 4.96 -17.11 4.30
CA VAL A 40 4.74 -15.86 3.55
C VAL A 40 3.74 -14.93 4.24
N ALA A 41 3.33 -15.24 5.48
CA ALA A 41 2.29 -14.50 6.20
C ALA A 41 2.66 -13.02 6.41
N ALA A 42 3.91 -12.72 6.76
CA ALA A 42 4.39 -11.34 6.93
C ALA A 42 4.42 -10.56 5.60
N VAL A 43 4.78 -11.22 4.50
CA VAL A 43 4.78 -10.64 3.15
C VAL A 43 3.36 -10.29 2.72
N LYS A 44 2.43 -11.25 2.90
CA LYS A 44 1.01 -11.06 2.62
C LYS A 44 0.43 -9.91 3.45
N LEU A 45 0.72 -9.86 4.75
CA LEU A 45 0.21 -8.81 5.65
C LEU A 45 0.69 -7.42 5.23
N ALA A 46 1.98 -7.25 4.90
CA ALA A 46 2.52 -5.99 4.45
C ALA A 46 1.81 -5.48 3.18
N ALA A 47 1.61 -6.37 2.19
CA ALA A 47 0.90 -6.04 0.95
C ALA A 47 -0.57 -5.68 1.19
N LEU A 48 -1.28 -6.44 2.03
CA LEU A 48 -2.69 -6.17 2.34
C LEU A 48 -2.87 -4.85 3.08
N ARG A 49 -1.96 -4.48 3.97
CA ARG A 49 -1.98 -3.16 4.60
C ARG A 49 -1.77 -2.05 3.58
N TYR A 50 -0.83 -2.20 2.66
CA TYR A 50 -0.63 -1.18 1.63
C TYR A 50 -1.82 -1.06 0.65
N ALA A 51 -2.45 -2.19 0.31
CA ALA A 51 -3.72 -2.17 -0.43
C ALA A 51 -4.86 -1.51 0.39
N ALA A 52 -4.94 -1.76 1.70
CA ALA A 52 -5.89 -1.09 2.58
C ALA A 52 -5.67 0.43 2.65
N PHE A 53 -4.40 0.87 2.65
CA PHE A 53 -4.06 2.29 2.51
C PHE A 53 -4.60 2.86 1.19
N TRP A 54 -4.35 2.21 0.06
CA TRP A 54 -4.86 2.67 -1.23
C TRP A 54 -6.37 2.64 -1.34
N ASN A 55 -7.06 1.73 -0.65
CA ASN A 55 -8.52 1.63 -0.63
C ASN A 55 -9.19 2.63 0.33
N SER A 56 -8.57 2.97 1.47
CA SER A 56 -9.17 3.84 2.50
C SER A 56 -8.62 5.27 2.53
N GLY A 57 -7.37 5.48 2.13
CA GLY A 57 -6.64 6.73 2.35
C GLY A 57 -6.12 6.92 3.78
N ASP A 58 -6.33 5.96 4.69
CA ASP A 58 -5.87 6.05 6.08
C ASP A 58 -4.33 5.88 6.15
N PRO A 59 -3.58 6.93 6.54
CA PRO A 59 -2.12 6.92 6.52
C PRO A 59 -1.51 5.85 7.43
N ARG A 60 -2.21 5.42 8.49
CA ARG A 60 -1.72 4.41 9.43
C ARG A 60 -1.39 3.09 8.73
N TYR A 61 -2.16 2.73 7.70
CA TYR A 61 -1.90 1.51 6.94
C TYR A 61 -0.59 1.60 6.13
N ALA A 62 -0.28 2.76 5.56
CA ALA A 62 1.00 2.98 4.87
C ALA A 62 2.17 2.94 5.87
N GLU A 63 2.01 3.59 7.02
CA GLU A 63 3.00 3.59 8.11
C GLU A 63 3.26 2.20 8.68
N LEU A 64 2.28 1.29 8.66
CA LEU A 64 2.45 -0.11 9.08
C LEU A 64 3.00 -1.00 7.96
N ALA A 65 2.70 -0.67 6.70
CA ALA A 65 3.09 -1.49 5.55
C ALA A 65 4.51 -1.20 5.05
N LEU A 66 4.90 0.07 5.01
CA LEU A 66 6.15 0.51 4.41
C LEU A 66 7.30 0.49 5.44
N ASP A 67 8.50 0.18 4.96
CA ASP A 67 9.73 0.31 5.73
C ASP A 67 10.10 1.81 5.87
N PRO A 68 10.68 2.26 6.99
CA PRO A 68 11.17 3.63 7.11
C PRO A 68 12.17 4.03 6.01
N ASP A 69 12.96 3.06 5.53
CA ASP A 69 13.93 3.23 4.43
C ASP A 69 13.35 2.77 3.07
N PHE A 70 12.02 2.76 2.94
CA PHE A 70 11.32 2.35 1.71
C PHE A 70 11.79 3.14 0.49
N ILE A 71 12.09 2.42 -0.60
CA ILE A 71 12.47 2.99 -1.90
C ILE A 71 11.44 2.63 -2.96
N ASP A 72 10.78 3.65 -3.50
CA ASP A 72 10.01 3.56 -4.74
C ASP A 72 10.97 3.48 -5.94
N ARG A 73 10.99 2.33 -6.61
CA ARG A 73 11.87 2.03 -7.75
C ARG A 73 11.30 2.50 -9.08
N THR A 74 10.04 2.91 -9.09
CA THR A 74 9.33 3.47 -10.24
C THR A 74 8.83 4.89 -9.93
N LEU A 75 9.58 5.60 -9.06
CA LEU A 75 9.22 6.91 -8.53
C LEU A 75 8.82 7.88 -9.65
N PRO A 76 7.54 8.31 -9.71
CA PRO A 76 7.11 9.26 -10.72
C PRO A 76 7.82 10.61 -10.58
N ALA A 77 8.06 11.27 -11.72
CA ALA A 77 8.69 12.58 -11.75
C ALA A 77 7.94 13.58 -10.83
N GLY A 78 8.68 14.27 -9.97
CA GLY A 78 8.14 15.24 -9.02
C GLY A 78 7.53 14.64 -7.74
N ARG A 79 7.43 13.32 -7.61
CA ARG A 79 7.00 12.67 -6.35
C ARG A 79 8.17 12.57 -5.38
N GLN A 80 7.91 12.82 -4.10
CA GLN A 80 8.90 12.63 -3.04
C GLN A 80 9.17 11.12 -2.81
N GLN A 81 10.43 10.75 -2.63
CA GLN A 81 10.82 9.39 -2.23
C GLN A 81 10.40 9.07 -0.79
N GLY A 82 10.21 7.78 -0.49
CA GLY A 82 9.83 7.27 0.82
C GLY A 82 8.32 7.34 1.07
N VAL A 83 7.92 7.08 2.32
CA VAL A 83 6.51 7.00 2.75
C VAL A 83 5.68 8.25 2.39
N ALA A 84 6.32 9.43 2.39
CA ALA A 84 5.66 10.69 2.07
C ALA A 84 5.06 10.74 0.65
N GLY A 85 5.69 10.06 -0.32
CA GLY A 85 5.27 10.04 -1.73
C GLY A 85 3.88 9.43 -1.90
N PRO A 86 3.67 8.15 -1.54
CA PRO A 86 2.37 7.50 -1.60
C PRO A 86 1.29 8.23 -0.80
N LEU A 87 1.63 8.76 0.40
CA LEU A 87 0.70 9.54 1.21
C LEU A 87 0.18 10.79 0.47
N GLN A 88 1.06 11.53 -0.21
CA GLN A 88 0.66 12.67 -1.01
C GLN A 88 -0.17 12.25 -2.24
N ALA A 89 0.28 11.21 -2.95
CA ALA A 89 -0.41 10.71 -4.15
C ALA A 89 -1.83 10.25 -3.85
N SER A 90 -2.03 9.48 -2.76
CA SER A 90 -3.35 9.02 -2.33
C SER A 90 -4.28 10.20 -1.98
N ARG A 91 -3.78 11.21 -1.26
CA ARG A 91 -4.57 12.42 -0.96
C ARG A 91 -4.98 13.18 -2.22
N GLN A 92 -4.05 13.38 -3.16
CA GLN A 92 -4.31 14.07 -4.41
C GLN A 92 -5.32 13.31 -5.27
N PHE A 93 -5.15 11.99 -5.40
CA PHE A 93 -6.05 11.19 -6.22
C PHE A 93 -7.46 11.14 -5.62
N ARG A 94 -7.59 11.07 -4.30
CA ARG A 94 -8.90 11.14 -3.62
C ARG A 94 -9.55 12.52 -3.68
N ALA A 95 -8.78 13.59 -3.86
CA ALA A 95 -9.35 14.91 -4.14
C ALA A 95 -10.00 14.97 -5.53
N ALA A 96 -9.57 14.11 -6.47
CA ALA A 96 -10.22 13.92 -7.77
C ALA A 96 -11.35 12.88 -7.71
N VAL A 97 -11.13 11.76 -7.03
CA VAL A 97 -12.05 10.61 -6.94
C VAL A 97 -12.37 10.31 -5.47
N PRO A 98 -13.30 11.06 -4.83
CA PRO A 98 -13.53 10.98 -3.38
C PRO A 98 -14.07 9.62 -2.90
N ASP A 99 -14.79 8.91 -3.77
CA ASP A 99 -15.41 7.62 -3.49
C ASP A 99 -14.53 6.41 -3.90
N LEU A 100 -13.24 6.66 -4.19
CA LEU A 100 -12.30 5.65 -4.66
C LEU A 100 -12.35 4.35 -3.85
N LYS A 101 -12.52 3.24 -4.57
CA LYS A 101 -12.35 1.86 -4.11
C LYS A 101 -11.21 1.20 -4.84
N VAL A 102 -10.49 0.35 -4.11
CA VAL A 102 -9.38 -0.44 -4.63
C VAL A 102 -9.55 -1.88 -4.21
N ASP A 103 -9.71 -2.76 -5.19
CA ASP A 103 -9.81 -4.21 -4.99
C ASP A 103 -8.49 -4.89 -5.33
N VAL A 104 -8.13 -5.90 -4.54
CA VAL A 104 -7.01 -6.79 -4.87
C VAL A 104 -7.55 -7.95 -5.69
N THR A 105 -7.31 -7.95 -7.01
CA THR A 105 -7.82 -9.02 -7.87
C THR A 105 -6.92 -10.26 -7.81
N ASP A 106 -5.61 -10.06 -7.87
CA ASP A 106 -4.62 -11.13 -7.87
C ASP A 106 -3.51 -10.82 -6.88
N MET A 107 -3.02 -11.87 -6.21
CA MET A 107 -1.84 -11.81 -5.36
C MET A 107 -0.98 -13.05 -5.57
N VAL A 108 0.29 -12.85 -5.94
CA VAL A 108 1.28 -13.92 -6.10
C VAL A 108 2.40 -13.70 -5.10
N LEU A 109 2.58 -14.65 -4.18
CA LEU A 109 3.59 -14.62 -3.13
C LEU A 109 4.78 -15.52 -3.51
N ALA A 110 5.99 -14.98 -3.48
CA ALA A 110 7.20 -15.72 -3.82
C ALA A 110 8.35 -15.31 -2.89
N GLY A 111 8.63 -16.14 -1.88
CA GLY A 111 9.68 -15.85 -0.89
C GLY A 111 9.46 -14.52 -0.16
N ASP A 112 10.37 -13.56 -0.37
CA ASP A 112 10.32 -12.21 0.20
C ASP A 112 9.58 -11.20 -0.70
N ARG A 113 8.91 -11.66 -1.76
CA ARG A 113 8.22 -10.81 -2.73
C ARG A 113 6.75 -11.12 -2.85
N VAL A 114 6.02 -10.12 -3.32
CA VAL A 114 4.61 -10.23 -3.65
C VAL A 114 4.29 -9.37 -4.85
N ALA A 115 3.65 -9.97 -5.84
CA ALA A 115 3.06 -9.26 -6.98
C ALA A 115 1.55 -9.13 -6.76
N LEU A 116 0.98 -7.99 -7.12
CA LEU A 116 -0.45 -7.72 -7.05
C LEU A 116 -0.96 -7.22 -8.40
N ARG A 117 -2.19 -7.62 -8.72
CA ARG A 117 -3.03 -6.89 -9.68
C ARG A 117 -4.16 -6.23 -8.91
N LEU A 118 -4.24 -4.91 -9.01
CA LEU A 118 -5.19 -4.05 -8.33
C LEU A 118 -6.19 -3.48 -9.34
N HIS A 119 -7.41 -3.27 -8.87
CA HIS A 119 -8.48 -2.67 -9.64
C HIS A 119 -8.98 -1.42 -8.92
N PHE A 120 -8.81 -0.26 -9.54
CA PHE A 120 -9.20 1.04 -9.00
C PHE A 120 -10.50 1.49 -9.68
N GLN A 121 -11.46 1.91 -8.88
CA GLN A 121 -12.78 2.33 -9.36
C GLN A 121 -13.38 3.46 -8.52
N GLY A 122 -14.13 4.35 -9.15
CA GLY A 122 -14.84 5.45 -8.50
C GLY A 122 -15.42 6.43 -9.50
N HIS A 123 -15.75 7.64 -9.05
CA HIS A 123 -16.29 8.70 -9.90
C HIS A 123 -15.43 9.96 -9.84
N PHE A 124 -15.00 10.44 -10.99
CA PHE A 124 -14.29 11.72 -11.08
C PHE A 124 -15.29 12.86 -10.88
N SER A 125 -15.47 13.25 -9.62
CA SER A 125 -16.39 14.32 -9.18
C SER A 125 -15.64 15.49 -8.54
N GLY A 126 -14.36 15.30 -8.24
CA GLY A 126 -13.46 16.32 -7.72
C GLY A 126 -12.66 17.02 -8.81
N ARG A 127 -11.44 17.43 -8.47
CA ARG A 127 -10.55 18.19 -9.38
C ARG A 127 -9.23 17.47 -9.57
N PHE A 128 -8.75 17.45 -10.82
CA PHE A 128 -7.42 16.95 -11.19
C PHE A 128 -6.72 18.01 -12.06
N GLY A 129 -5.71 18.68 -11.49
CA GLY A 129 -5.11 19.86 -12.12
C GLY A 129 -6.17 20.93 -12.39
N ASP A 130 -6.28 21.36 -13.64
CA ASP A 130 -7.28 22.35 -14.08
C ASP A 130 -8.62 21.72 -14.49
N VAL A 131 -8.71 20.39 -14.53
CA VAL A 131 -9.90 19.66 -14.97
C VAL A 131 -10.83 19.39 -13.79
N GLN A 132 -12.10 19.74 -13.96
CA GLN A 132 -13.18 19.45 -13.02
C GLN A 132 -13.95 18.21 -13.49
N GLY A 133 -14.08 17.22 -12.62
CA GLY A 133 -14.89 16.05 -12.85
C GLY A 133 -16.39 16.35 -12.80
N GLN A 134 -17.18 15.62 -13.59
CA GLN A 134 -18.64 15.74 -13.68
C GLN A 134 -19.37 14.52 -13.08
N GLY A 135 -18.63 13.67 -12.36
CA GLY A 135 -19.13 12.43 -11.78
C GLY A 135 -19.07 11.23 -12.74
N GLN A 136 -18.33 11.33 -13.85
CA GLN A 136 -18.15 10.19 -14.75
C GLN A 136 -17.35 9.07 -14.07
N PRO A 137 -17.61 7.80 -14.42
CA PRO A 137 -16.89 6.67 -13.85
C PRO A 137 -15.41 6.71 -14.26
N VAL A 138 -14.56 6.29 -13.33
CA VAL A 138 -13.14 6.01 -13.54
C VAL A 138 -12.87 4.58 -13.14
N GLU A 139 -12.22 3.82 -14.03
CA GLU A 139 -11.86 2.43 -13.84
C GLU A 139 -10.51 2.15 -14.51
N PHE A 140 -9.53 1.69 -13.74
CA PHE A 140 -8.21 1.33 -14.27
C PHE A 140 -7.52 0.27 -13.40
N GLN A 141 -6.47 -0.33 -13.95
CA GLN A 141 -5.69 -1.36 -13.27
C GLN A 141 -4.32 -0.84 -12.84
N ALA A 142 -3.79 -1.44 -11.79
CA ALA A 142 -2.38 -1.30 -11.42
C ALA A 142 -1.74 -2.66 -11.18
N PHE A 143 -0.46 -2.77 -11.48
CA PHE A 143 0.37 -3.93 -11.22
C PHE A 143 1.55 -3.52 -10.38
N ASP A 144 1.69 -4.21 -9.25
CA ASP A 144 2.65 -3.88 -8.24
C ASP A 144 3.52 -5.09 -7.95
N LEU A 145 4.82 -4.88 -7.77
CA LEU A 145 5.76 -5.86 -7.24
C LEU A 145 6.42 -5.24 -6.01
N TYR A 146 6.33 -5.93 -4.87
CA TYR A 146 6.97 -5.51 -3.64
C TYR A 146 8.07 -6.48 -3.24
N ARG A 147 9.18 -5.93 -2.71
CA ARG A 147 10.12 -6.67 -1.87
C ARG A 147 9.86 -6.33 -0.41
N VAL A 148 9.67 -7.35 0.40
CA VAL A 148 9.39 -7.23 1.83
C VAL A 148 10.63 -7.62 2.64
N LYS A 149 10.97 -6.79 3.63
CA LYS A 149 12.03 -7.03 4.61
C LYS A 149 11.45 -6.78 6.00
N ASN A 150 11.72 -7.68 6.94
CA ASN A 150 11.25 -7.52 8.33
C ASN A 150 9.73 -7.24 8.46
N GLY A 151 8.92 -7.85 7.57
CA GLY A 151 7.47 -7.67 7.56
C GLY A 151 6.97 -6.33 7.02
N ARG A 152 7.83 -5.53 6.37
CA ARG A 152 7.50 -4.25 5.74
C ARG A 152 8.01 -4.19 4.31
N ILE A 153 7.33 -3.45 3.44
CA ILE A 153 7.72 -3.23 2.05
C ILE A 153 8.94 -2.31 2.05
N ALA A 154 10.08 -2.84 1.63
CA ALA A 154 11.33 -2.10 1.52
C ALA A 154 11.50 -1.48 0.13
N GLU A 155 10.95 -2.12 -0.90
CA GLU A 155 10.99 -1.63 -2.28
C GLU A 155 9.68 -1.95 -3.00
N ASN A 156 9.22 -1.06 -3.87
CA ASN A 156 8.18 -1.39 -4.84
C ASN A 156 8.59 -1.01 -6.26
N TRP A 157 7.99 -1.72 -7.21
CA TRP A 157 7.87 -1.36 -8.62
C TRP A 157 6.38 -1.37 -8.93
N HIS A 158 5.88 -0.35 -9.61
CA HIS A 158 4.46 -0.24 -9.93
C HIS A 158 4.25 0.30 -11.34
N LEU A 159 3.15 -0.14 -11.95
CA LEU A 159 2.64 0.34 -13.23
C LEU A 159 1.13 0.45 -13.15
N GLU A 160 0.63 1.67 -13.27
CA GLU A 160 -0.80 1.95 -13.45
C GLU A 160 -1.12 2.14 -14.93
N ASP A 161 -2.34 1.77 -15.32
CA ASP A 161 -2.90 2.12 -16.63
C ASP A 161 -3.28 3.61 -16.69
N ASN A 162 -2.24 4.45 -16.64
CA ASN A 162 -2.37 5.90 -16.61
C ASN A 162 -2.95 6.46 -17.91
N LEU A 163 -2.76 5.79 -19.05
CA LEU A 163 -3.34 6.25 -20.32
C LEU A 163 -4.86 6.16 -20.27
N THR A 164 -5.40 4.99 -19.89
CA THR A 164 -6.84 4.80 -19.69
C THR A 164 -7.39 5.81 -18.68
N LEU A 165 -6.71 5.98 -17.53
CA LEU A 165 -7.10 6.97 -16.53
C LEU A 165 -7.15 8.40 -17.13
N MET A 166 -6.09 8.86 -17.80
CA MET A 166 -6.03 10.22 -18.35
C MET A 166 -7.09 10.46 -19.43
N GLN A 167 -7.46 9.43 -20.21
CA GLN A 167 -8.57 9.50 -21.16
C GLN A 167 -9.92 9.64 -20.45
N GLN A 168 -10.17 8.86 -19.39
CA GLN A 168 -11.40 8.95 -18.58
C GLN A 168 -11.53 10.29 -17.82
N LEU A 169 -10.40 10.88 -17.43
CA LEU A 169 -10.37 12.23 -16.85
C LEU A 169 -10.57 13.34 -17.90
N GLY A 170 -10.53 13.02 -19.20
CA GLY A 170 -10.65 14.00 -20.28
C GLY A 170 -9.39 14.86 -20.51
N VAL A 171 -8.24 14.43 -19.97
CA VAL A 171 -6.94 15.13 -20.11
C VAL A 171 -6.29 14.77 -21.45
N VAL A 172 -6.44 13.53 -21.90
CA VAL A 172 -5.88 13.00 -23.15
C VAL A 172 -7.02 12.49 -24.03
N LYS A 173 -6.94 12.71 -25.34
CA LYS A 173 -7.93 12.17 -26.29
C LYS A 173 -7.66 10.67 -26.57
N PRO A 174 -8.70 9.88 -26.87
CA PRO A 174 -8.55 8.49 -27.32
C PRO A 174 -7.62 8.32 -28.52
#